data_AF-A0A2V5UT06-F1
#
_entry.id   AF-A0A2V5UT06-F1
#
_cell.length_a   1.000
_cell.length_b   1.000
_cell.length_c   1.000
_cell.angle_alpha   90.00
_cell.angle_beta   90.00
_cell.angle_gamma   90.00
#
_symmetry.space_group_name_H-M   'P 1'
#
loop_
_entity.id
_entity.type
_entity.pdbx_description
1 polymer ?
#
loop_
_entity_poly.entity_id
_entity_poly.type
_entity_poly.pdbx_seq_one_letter_code
_entity_poly.pdbx_strand_id
1 'polypeptide(L)'
;KRIRSRAAYKGRNYDIVGTTYDPQTGQITFPPQLTEAQRRAVRESLVRPPDSEIQYFLKLQRHWIPRILHRYVNSPTAIVLTPVPRGPFAEVTGFSTPTEALFAGDVAGTTVVSVPEQTFGFLEKAEYYFDGYHLNAKGREQFTQKLVTELVGLLGSHGSDAPSGLNRQLTPATTSN
;
A
#
# COMPACT_ATOMS: atom_id res chain seq x y z
N LYS A 1 24.09 -18.90 -0.82
CA LYS A 1 23.10 -19.96 -0.46
C LYS A 1 22.26 -19.51 0.74
N ARG A 2 21.26 -18.60 0.59
CA ARG A 2 20.32 -18.19 1.67
C ARG A 2 19.10 -17.33 1.24
N ILE A 3 18.55 -17.53 0.04
CA ILE A 3 17.36 -16.78 -0.47
C ILE A 3 16.27 -17.72 -1.01
N ARG A 4 16.07 -18.90 -0.39
CA ARG A 4 14.95 -19.80 -0.73
C ARG A 4 13.84 -19.83 0.32
N SER A 5 14.15 -19.55 1.59
CA SER A 5 13.17 -19.66 2.68
C SER A 5 12.12 -18.55 2.71
N ARG A 6 12.41 -17.36 2.17
CA ARG A 6 11.47 -16.22 2.17
C ARG A 6 10.40 -16.31 1.08
N ALA A 7 10.67 -17.00 -0.03
CA ALA A 7 9.71 -17.15 -1.13
C ALA A 7 8.58 -18.17 -0.82
N ALA A 8 8.72 -19.00 0.22
CA ALA A 8 7.78 -20.09 0.53
C ALA A 8 6.72 -19.73 1.59
N TYR A 9 6.87 -18.63 2.33
CA TYR A 9 5.93 -18.28 3.39
C TYR A 9 4.66 -17.65 2.81
N LYS A 10 3.62 -18.48 2.63
CA LYS A 10 2.31 -18.08 2.10
C LYS A 10 1.45 -17.29 3.10
N GLY A 11 1.79 -17.31 4.38
CA GLY A 11 0.97 -16.72 5.45
C GLY A 11 0.42 -17.81 6.38
N ARG A 12 -0.36 -17.38 7.37
CA ARG A 12 -1.11 -18.26 8.28
C ARG A 12 -2.47 -18.56 7.65
N ASN A 13 -2.93 -19.80 7.73
CA ASN A 13 -4.20 -20.21 7.12
C ASN A 13 -5.43 -19.98 8.03
N TYR A 14 -5.21 -19.57 9.27
CA TYR A 14 -6.29 -19.21 10.20
C TYR A 14 -6.62 -17.72 10.12
N ASP A 15 -7.84 -17.40 10.54
CA ASP A 15 -8.38 -16.05 10.59
C ASP A 15 -8.86 -15.67 12.00
N ILE A 16 -9.44 -14.47 12.11
CA ILE A 16 -10.09 -13.99 13.33
C ILE A 16 -11.62 -13.87 13.17
N VAL A 17 -12.21 -14.61 12.23
CA VAL A 17 -13.67 -14.61 11.99
C VAL A 17 -14.43 -15.00 13.25
N GLY A 18 -15.52 -14.29 13.52
CA GLY A 18 -16.27 -14.39 14.78
C GLY A 18 -15.78 -13.43 15.86
N THR A 19 -14.71 -12.68 15.61
CA THR A 19 -14.35 -11.53 16.44
C THR A 19 -15.27 -10.36 16.12
N THR A 20 -15.93 -9.80 17.13
CA THR A 20 -16.78 -8.61 16.98
C THR A 20 -16.28 -7.49 17.87
N TYR A 21 -16.46 -6.25 17.43
CA TYR A 21 -16.14 -5.04 18.19
C TYR A 21 -17.33 -4.11 18.14
N ASP A 22 -17.80 -3.69 19.31
CA ASP A 22 -18.79 -2.64 19.46
C ASP A 22 -18.07 -1.32 19.77
N PRO A 23 -18.06 -0.33 18.85
CA PRO A 23 -17.40 0.95 19.09
C PRO A 23 -18.09 1.81 20.14
N GLN A 24 -19.36 1.56 20.48
CA GLN A 24 -20.09 2.33 21.50
C GLN A 24 -19.70 1.91 22.92
N THR A 25 -19.56 0.61 23.14
CA THR A 25 -19.23 0.04 24.46
C THR A 25 -17.76 -0.30 24.62
N GLY A 26 -17.01 -0.37 23.51
CA GLY A 26 -15.65 -0.90 23.47
C GLY A 26 -15.58 -2.42 23.67
N GLN A 27 -16.73 -3.12 23.71
CA GLN A 27 -16.77 -4.55 23.98
C GLN A 27 -16.23 -5.34 22.78
N ILE A 28 -15.35 -6.30 23.07
CA ILE A 28 -14.81 -7.22 22.08
C ILE A 28 -15.26 -8.64 22.43
N THR A 29 -15.87 -9.33 21.48
CA THR A 29 -16.13 -10.77 21.58
C THR A 29 -15.11 -11.50 20.73
N PHE A 30 -14.54 -12.58 21.27
CA PHE A 30 -13.55 -13.39 20.58
C PHE A 30 -14.07 -14.81 20.40
N PRO A 31 -13.84 -15.44 19.24
CA PRO A 31 -14.18 -16.83 19.05
C PRO A 31 -13.20 -17.71 19.86
N PRO A 32 -13.61 -18.92 20.28
CA PRO A 32 -12.85 -19.73 21.24
C PRO A 32 -11.46 -20.13 20.72
N GLN A 33 -11.29 -20.28 19.40
CA GLN A 33 -10.03 -20.69 18.78
C GLN A 33 -8.91 -19.64 18.81
N LEU A 34 -9.20 -18.39 19.16
CA LEU A 34 -8.18 -17.34 19.20
C LEU A 34 -7.25 -17.52 20.42
N THR A 35 -5.95 -17.56 20.17
CA THR A 35 -4.90 -17.54 21.20
C THR A 35 -4.88 -16.20 21.94
N GLU A 36 -4.38 -16.18 23.18
CA GLU A 36 -4.30 -14.91 23.93
C GLU A 36 -3.41 -13.87 23.24
N ALA A 37 -2.36 -14.31 22.52
CA ALA A 37 -1.52 -13.41 21.73
C ALA A 37 -2.32 -12.72 20.61
N GLN A 38 -3.22 -13.45 19.93
CA GLN A 38 -4.10 -12.87 18.90
C GLN A 38 -5.13 -11.94 19.54
N ARG A 39 -5.74 -12.34 20.67
CA ARG A 39 -6.69 -11.49 21.39
C ARG A 39 -6.04 -10.17 21.81
N ARG A 40 -4.82 -10.21 22.35
CA ARG A 40 -4.04 -9.02 22.69
C ARG A 40 -3.77 -8.14 21.47
N ALA A 41 -3.28 -8.71 20.38
CA ALA A 41 -3.01 -7.94 19.15
C ALA A 41 -4.29 -7.28 18.59
N VAL A 42 -5.44 -7.95 18.68
CA VAL A 42 -6.73 -7.33 18.32
C VAL A 42 -7.07 -6.17 19.24
N ARG A 43 -6.98 -6.35 20.57
CA ARG A 43 -7.24 -5.27 21.53
C ARG A 43 -6.37 -4.04 21.25
N GLU A 44 -5.08 -4.26 21.01
CA GLU A 44 -4.12 -3.20 20.69
C GLU A 44 -4.47 -2.49 19.37
N SER A 45 -4.90 -3.23 18.34
CA SER A 45 -5.27 -2.65 17.04
C SER A 45 -6.50 -1.74 17.07
N LEU A 46 -7.34 -1.88 18.10
CA LEU A 46 -8.56 -1.09 18.28
C LEU A 46 -8.31 0.21 19.07
N VAL A 47 -7.12 0.36 19.67
CA VAL A 47 -6.75 1.59 20.38
C VAL A 47 -6.34 2.65 19.37
N ARG A 48 -7.01 3.81 19.40
CA ARG A 48 -6.59 4.96 18.59
C ARG A 48 -5.16 5.38 18.99
N PRO A 49 -4.22 5.47 18.04
CA PRO A 49 -2.89 6.01 18.33
C PRO A 49 -2.99 7.45 18.88
N PRO A 50 -2.20 7.82 19.90
CA PRO A 50 -2.12 9.20 20.36
C PRO A 50 -1.71 10.15 19.24
N ASP A 51 -2.15 11.41 19.29
CA ASP A 51 -1.83 12.40 18.25
C ASP A 51 -0.31 12.61 18.09
N SER A 52 0.46 12.48 19.17
CA SER A 52 1.93 12.55 19.13
C SER A 52 2.56 11.45 18.28
N GLU A 53 1.99 10.24 18.31
CA GLU A 53 2.43 9.10 17.51
C GLU A 53 2.07 9.31 16.03
N ILE A 54 0.86 9.81 15.75
CA ILE A 54 0.44 10.18 14.39
C ILE A 54 1.40 11.24 13.80
N GLN A 55 1.70 12.29 14.55
CA GLN A 55 2.64 13.33 14.11
C GLN A 55 4.06 12.79 13.91
N TYR A 56 4.49 11.85 14.75
CA TYR A 56 5.78 11.19 14.59
C TYR A 56 5.85 10.38 13.28
N PHE A 57 4.81 9.60 12.96
CA PHE A 57 4.74 8.87 11.69
C PHE A 57 4.74 9.80 10.47
N LEU A 58 3.97 10.89 10.51
CA LEU A 58 3.97 11.90 9.44
C LEU A 58 5.35 12.54 9.27
N LYS A 59 6.06 12.82 10.36
CA LYS A 59 7.44 13.31 10.32
C LYS A 59 8.39 12.30 9.67
N LEU A 60 8.27 11.02 10.01
CA LEU A 60 9.07 9.96 9.40
C LEU A 60 8.80 9.85 7.89
N GLN A 61 7.54 9.89 7.47
CA GLN A 61 7.17 9.85 6.05
C GLN A 61 7.75 11.06 5.29
N ARG A 62 7.55 12.28 5.79
CA ARG A 62 8.12 13.52 5.23
C ARG A 62 9.65 13.48 5.14
N HIS A 63 10.32 12.81 6.08
CA HIS A 63 11.77 12.71 6.08
C HIS A 63 12.29 11.63 5.12
N TRP A 64 11.69 10.44 5.13
CA TRP A 64 12.26 9.27 4.45
C TRP A 64 11.80 9.11 3.00
N ILE A 65 10.56 9.47 2.65
CA ILE A 65 10.08 9.31 1.27
C ILE A 65 10.96 10.11 0.29
N PRO A 66 11.21 11.42 0.49
CA PRO A 66 12.06 12.17 -0.44
C PRO A 66 13.48 11.61 -0.55
N ARG A 67 14.04 11.09 0.55
CA ARG A 67 15.38 10.47 0.56
C ARG A 67 15.42 9.17 -0.23
N ILE A 68 14.35 8.38 -0.16
CA ILE A 68 14.19 7.18 -0.99
C ILE A 68 14.09 7.61 -2.45
N LEU A 69 13.22 8.55 -2.82
CA LEU A 69 13.09 9.02 -4.20
C LEU A 69 14.42 9.55 -4.76
N HIS A 70 15.10 10.43 -4.01
CA HIS A 70 16.39 10.98 -4.41
C HIS A 70 17.47 9.90 -4.63
N ARG A 71 17.42 8.78 -3.90
CA ARG A 71 18.37 7.68 -4.09
C ARG A 71 18.31 7.06 -5.49
N TYR A 72 17.17 7.19 -6.17
CA TYR A 72 16.86 6.53 -7.45
C TYR A 72 16.70 7.51 -8.64
N VAL A 73 16.91 8.82 -8.45
CA VAL A 73 16.67 9.89 -9.45
C VAL A 73 17.38 9.72 -10.80
N ASN A 74 18.50 9.00 -10.83
CA ASN A 74 19.25 8.70 -12.05
C ASN A 74 19.34 7.19 -12.31
N SER A 75 18.36 6.43 -11.85
CA SER A 75 18.30 4.99 -12.04
C SER A 75 17.06 4.60 -12.84
N PRO A 76 17.08 3.47 -13.56
CA PRO A 76 15.89 2.95 -14.25
C PRO A 76 14.85 2.35 -13.28
N THR A 77 15.00 2.55 -11.96
CA THR A 77 14.13 1.95 -10.95
C THR A 77 12.85 2.75 -10.80
N ALA A 78 11.71 2.16 -11.15
CA ALA A 78 10.41 2.71 -10.81
C ALA A 78 10.11 2.48 -9.32
N ILE A 79 9.50 3.47 -8.67
CA ILE A 79 9.06 3.39 -7.28
C ILE A 79 7.54 3.33 -7.26
N VAL A 80 7.02 2.27 -6.67
CA VAL A 80 5.58 2.10 -6.42
C VAL A 80 5.28 2.47 -4.98
N LEU A 81 4.39 3.44 -4.80
CA LEU A 81 3.85 3.81 -3.51
C LEU A 81 2.48 3.16 -3.36
N THR A 82 2.38 2.22 -2.43
CA THR A 82 1.16 1.44 -2.20
C THR A 82 0.57 1.76 -0.82
N PRO A 83 -0.74 2.03 -0.73
CA PRO A 83 -1.41 2.06 0.55
C PRO A 83 -1.46 0.65 1.15
N VAL A 84 -1.73 0.57 2.45
CA VAL A 84 -1.92 -0.67 3.21
C VAL A 84 -3.34 -0.65 3.78
N PRO A 85 -4.08 -1.78 3.76
CA PRO A 85 -5.42 -1.82 4.36
C PRO A 85 -5.36 -1.49 5.85
N ARG A 86 -6.36 -0.74 6.35
CA ARG A 86 -6.35 -0.12 7.69
C ARG A 86 -6.51 -1.12 8.83
N GLY A 87 -6.98 -2.34 8.54
CA GLY A 87 -7.16 -3.40 9.52
C GLY A 87 -8.51 -4.11 9.37
N PRO A 88 -8.74 -5.19 10.13
CA PRO A 88 -9.96 -6.00 10.05
C PRO A 88 -11.22 -5.31 10.58
N PHE A 89 -11.07 -4.15 11.22
CA PHE A 89 -12.14 -3.40 11.89
C PHE A 89 -12.23 -1.94 11.43
N ALA A 90 -11.66 -1.60 10.27
CA ALA A 90 -11.57 -0.23 9.78
C ALA A 90 -12.93 0.47 9.65
N GLU A 91 -13.96 -0.26 9.23
CA GLU A 91 -15.33 0.26 9.08
C GLU A 91 -15.94 0.69 10.42
N VAL A 92 -15.59 0.02 11.52
CA VAL A 92 -16.19 0.25 12.85
C VAL A 92 -15.34 1.17 13.73
N THR A 93 -14.03 1.24 13.51
CA THR A 93 -13.16 2.14 14.26
C THR A 93 -13.12 3.55 13.68
N GLY A 94 -13.39 3.71 12.38
CA GLY A 94 -13.35 5.00 11.70
C GLY A 94 -11.96 5.65 11.68
N PHE A 95 -10.92 4.93 12.11
CA PHE A 95 -9.54 5.43 12.08
C PHE A 95 -9.09 5.52 10.63
N SER A 96 -9.03 6.74 10.11
CA SER A 96 -8.38 7.03 8.84
C SER A 96 -7.34 8.11 9.11
N THR A 97 -6.07 7.77 8.97
CA THR A 97 -5.03 8.81 8.87
C THR A 97 -5.17 9.46 7.51
N PRO A 98 -5.29 10.79 7.41
CA PRO A 98 -5.33 11.46 6.11
C PRO A 98 -4.04 11.16 5.35
N THR A 99 -4.15 10.42 4.25
CA THR A 99 -3.03 10.07 3.36
C THR A 99 -2.80 11.15 2.28
N GLU A 100 -3.69 12.15 2.23
CA GLU A 100 -3.99 12.95 1.04
C GLU A 100 -2.84 13.81 0.46
N ALA A 101 -1.73 14.08 1.15
CA ALA A 101 -0.81 15.11 0.63
C ALA A 101 0.67 15.00 1.02
N LEU A 102 1.28 13.82 0.90
CA LEU A 102 2.75 13.70 1.02
C LEU A 102 3.48 13.34 -0.27
N PHE A 103 2.74 13.12 -1.37
CA PHE A 103 3.29 12.63 -2.63
C PHE A 103 3.26 13.66 -3.77
N ALA A 104 2.86 14.90 -3.48
CA ALA A 104 2.95 15.99 -4.45
C ALA A 104 4.41 16.43 -4.58
N GLY A 105 5.15 15.72 -5.42
CA GLY A 105 6.52 16.06 -5.75
C GLY A 105 7.07 15.06 -6.75
N ASP A 106 6.81 15.32 -8.03
CA ASP A 106 7.55 14.68 -9.11
C ASP A 106 9.04 14.98 -8.89
N VAL A 107 9.80 13.98 -8.43
CA VAL A 107 11.25 14.07 -8.44
C VAL A 107 11.66 13.79 -9.88
N ALA A 108 11.88 14.86 -10.65
CA ALA A 108 12.30 14.80 -12.05
C ALA A 108 13.42 13.75 -12.22
N GLY A 109 13.20 12.75 -13.07
CA GLY A 109 14.12 11.63 -13.29
C GLY A 109 13.74 10.30 -12.61
N THR A 110 12.78 10.30 -11.66
CA THR A 110 12.25 9.05 -11.07
C THR A 110 10.83 8.78 -11.56
N THR A 111 10.56 7.58 -12.07
CA THR A 111 9.18 7.13 -12.31
C THR A 111 8.55 6.73 -10.98
N VAL A 112 7.59 7.53 -10.51
CA VAL A 112 6.83 7.25 -9.29
C VAL A 112 5.39 6.91 -9.67
N VAL A 113 4.91 5.75 -9.24
CA VAL A 113 3.53 5.31 -9.45
C VAL A 113 2.86 5.20 -8.09
N SER A 114 1.76 5.94 -7.90
CA SER A 114 0.96 5.86 -6.68
C SER A 114 -0.31 5.05 -6.93
N VAL A 115 -0.52 4.04 -6.10
CA VAL A 115 -1.75 3.23 -6.11
C VAL A 115 -2.84 3.99 -5.32
N PRO A 116 -4.09 4.09 -5.82
CA PRO A 116 -5.17 4.82 -5.12
C PRO A 116 -5.40 4.32 -3.70
N GLU A 117 -5.66 5.22 -2.76
CA GLU A 117 -5.77 4.93 -1.31
C GLU A 117 -6.79 3.81 -1.00
N GLN A 118 -7.92 3.81 -1.70
CA GLN A 118 -9.04 2.90 -1.45
C GLN A 118 -8.85 1.51 -2.08
N THR A 119 -7.75 1.27 -2.80
CA THR A 119 -7.49 0.05 -3.59
C THR A 119 -7.66 -1.24 -2.78
N PHE A 120 -7.30 -1.22 -1.49
CA PHE A 120 -7.30 -2.39 -0.62
C PHE A 120 -8.41 -2.39 0.43
N GLY A 121 -9.39 -1.48 0.35
CA GLY A 121 -10.50 -1.42 1.33
C GLY A 121 -11.28 -2.73 1.44
N PHE A 122 -11.38 -3.50 0.36
CA PHE A 122 -12.05 -4.81 0.36
C PHE A 122 -11.38 -5.85 1.27
N LEU A 123 -10.11 -5.65 1.65
CA LEU A 123 -9.38 -6.53 2.56
C LEU A 123 -9.68 -6.25 4.03
N GLU A 124 -10.36 -5.15 4.37
CA GLU A 124 -10.56 -4.67 5.74
C GLU A 124 -11.64 -5.44 6.51
N LYS A 125 -11.54 -6.78 6.48
CA LYS A 125 -12.48 -7.73 7.09
C LYS A 125 -11.72 -8.83 7.81
N ALA A 126 -12.27 -9.30 8.93
CA ALA A 126 -11.69 -10.35 9.79
C ALA A 126 -11.19 -11.60 9.04
N GLU A 127 -11.87 -12.01 7.97
CA GLU A 127 -11.51 -13.17 7.13
C GLU A 127 -10.17 -13.07 6.40
N TYR A 128 -9.58 -11.88 6.31
CA TYR A 128 -8.30 -11.64 5.64
C TYR A 128 -7.14 -11.45 6.61
N TYR A 129 -7.37 -11.54 7.92
CA TYR A 129 -6.37 -11.26 8.96
C TYR A 129 -6.20 -12.43 9.92
N PHE A 130 -4.97 -12.64 10.40
CA PHE A 130 -4.69 -13.65 11.44
C PHE A 130 -4.56 -13.06 12.85
N ASP A 131 -4.48 -11.73 12.95
CA ASP A 131 -4.53 -10.91 14.17
C ASP A 131 -5.04 -9.49 13.84
N GLY A 132 -4.93 -8.53 14.77
CA GLY A 132 -5.41 -7.15 14.55
C GLY A 132 -4.65 -6.35 13.48
N TYR A 133 -3.52 -6.82 12.97
CA TYR A 133 -2.62 -6.03 12.11
C TYR A 133 -2.24 -6.72 10.80
N HIS A 134 -2.13 -8.05 10.80
CA HIS A 134 -1.45 -8.79 9.74
C HIS A 134 -2.40 -9.64 8.91
N LEU A 135 -2.27 -9.53 7.59
CA LEU A 135 -2.99 -10.36 6.63
C LEU A 135 -2.63 -11.85 6.77
N ASN A 136 -3.66 -12.69 6.74
CA ASN A 136 -3.54 -14.15 6.63
C ASN A 136 -3.18 -14.56 5.19
N ALA A 137 -3.08 -15.86 4.94
CA ALA A 137 -2.71 -16.39 3.62
C ALA A 137 -3.68 -15.91 2.52
N LYS A 138 -4.99 -15.95 2.79
CA LYS A 138 -6.05 -15.45 1.90
C LYS A 138 -5.87 -13.95 1.62
N GLY A 139 -5.68 -13.15 2.67
CA GLY A 139 -5.48 -11.70 2.55
C GLY A 139 -4.23 -11.33 1.74
N ARG A 140 -3.12 -12.06 1.93
CA ARG A 140 -1.88 -11.84 1.18
C ARG A 140 -2.00 -12.20 -0.29
N GLU A 141 -2.69 -13.29 -0.60
CA GLU A 141 -2.98 -13.68 -1.98
C GLU A 141 -3.80 -12.60 -2.68
N GLN A 142 -4.91 -12.17 -2.06
CA GLN A 142 -5.79 -11.15 -2.60
C GLN A 142 -5.10 -9.78 -2.75
N PHE A 143 -4.30 -9.36 -1.75
CA PHE A 143 -3.47 -8.16 -1.83
C PHE A 143 -2.53 -8.22 -3.04
N THR A 144 -1.84 -9.34 -3.22
CA THR A 144 -0.87 -9.53 -4.30
C THR A 144 -1.56 -9.51 -5.66
N GLN A 145 -2.68 -10.23 -5.81
CA GLN A 145 -3.47 -10.24 -7.05
C GLN A 145 -3.95 -8.84 -7.42
N LYS A 146 -4.50 -8.08 -6.45
CA LYS A 146 -4.96 -6.72 -6.69
C LYS A 146 -3.81 -5.78 -7.06
N LEU A 147 -2.71 -5.79 -6.30
CA LEU A 147 -1.54 -4.94 -6.56
C LEU A 147 -0.95 -5.21 -7.95
N VAL A 148 -0.78 -6.48 -8.32
CA VAL A 148 -0.26 -6.83 -9.65
C VAL A 148 -1.21 -6.37 -10.76
N THR A 149 -2.52 -6.53 -10.57
CA THR A 149 -3.52 -6.07 -11.55
C THR A 149 -3.43 -4.55 -11.75
N GLU A 150 -3.37 -3.77 -10.67
CA GLU A 150 -3.22 -2.31 -10.75
C GLU A 150 -1.92 -1.91 -11.43
N LEU A 151 -0.80 -2.56 -11.08
CA LEU A 151 0.51 -2.24 -11.66
C LEU A 151 0.61 -2.59 -13.13
N VAL A 152 0.06 -3.72 -13.56
CA VAL A 152 0.02 -4.08 -14.99
C VAL A 152 -0.83 -3.07 -15.76
N GLY A 153 -1.96 -2.63 -15.21
CA GLY A 153 -2.79 -1.58 -15.80
C GLY A 153 -2.03 -0.26 -15.94
N LEU A 154 -1.46 0.25 -14.84
CA LEU A 154 -0.76 1.53 -14.79
C LEU A 154 0.51 1.55 -15.67
N LEU A 155 1.33 0.50 -15.60
CA LEU A 155 2.56 0.42 -16.41
C LEU A 155 2.27 0.11 -17.88
N GLY A 156 1.20 -0.63 -18.18
CA GLY A 156 0.73 -0.88 -19.54
C GLY A 156 0.26 0.39 -20.25
N SER A 157 -0.47 1.27 -19.56
CA SER A 157 -0.91 2.55 -20.11
C SER A 157 0.24 3.54 -20.36
N HIS A 158 1.29 3.53 -19.53
CA HIS A 158 2.47 4.38 -19.74
C HIS A 158 3.35 3.92 -20.92
N GLY A 159 3.23 2.68 -21.38
CA GLY A 159 3.92 2.17 -22.56
C GLY A 159 3.26 2.53 -23.90
N SER A 160 1.98 2.92 -23.88
CA SER A 160 1.21 3.29 -25.08
C SER A 160 1.31 4.78 -25.46
N ASP A 161 1.88 5.63 -24.60
CA ASP A 161 2.07 7.07 -24.85
C ASP A 161 3.46 7.41 -25.44
N ALA A 162 4.21 6.42 -25.94
CA ALA A 162 5.40 6.69 -26.74
C ALA A 162 4.98 7.41 -28.03
N PRO A 163 5.54 8.59 -28.37
CA PRO A 163 5.10 9.35 -29.53
C PRO A 163 5.43 8.55 -30.79
N SER A 164 4.38 8.03 -31.43
CA SER A 164 4.41 7.57 -32.81
C SER A 164 4.97 8.70 -33.67
N GLY A 165 6.11 8.43 -34.29
CA GLY A 165 6.94 9.42 -34.96
C GLY A 165 6.19 10.22 -36.01
N LEU A 166 6.40 11.53 -36.00
CA LEU A 166 6.28 12.34 -37.20
C LEU A 166 7.68 12.59 -37.75
N ASN A 167 8.01 11.80 -38.76
CA ASN A 167 9.11 12.00 -39.68
C ASN A 167 8.97 13.39 -40.33
N ARG A 168 9.74 14.39 -39.89
CA ARG A 168 9.86 15.66 -40.61
C ARG A 168 11.20 15.67 -41.34
N GLN A 169 11.13 15.33 -42.63
CA GLN A 169 12.18 15.54 -43.60
C GLN A 169 12.73 16.98 -43.47
N LEU A 170 14.04 17.07 -43.27
CA LEU A 170 14.80 18.29 -43.47
C LEU A 170 14.89 18.54 -44.97
N THR A 171 14.19 19.56 -45.48
CA THR A 171 14.52 20.18 -46.76
C THR A 171 15.50 21.34 -46.52
N PRO A 172 16.62 21.41 -47.25
CA PRO A 172 17.55 22.53 -47.12
C PRO A 172 16.95 23.78 -47.76
N ALA A 173 17.07 24.92 -47.08
CA ALA A 173 16.73 26.21 -47.65
C ALA A 173 17.79 26.61 -48.69
N THR A 174 17.39 26.64 -49.95
CA THR A 174 18.10 27.27 -51.06
C THR A 174 18.17 28.78 -50.86
N THR A 175 19.38 29.33 -50.87
CA THR A 175 19.70 30.75 -51.10
C THR A 175 19.46 31.14 -52.56
N SER A 176 18.80 32.29 -52.79
CA SER A 176 18.85 33.20 -53.96
C SER A 176 17.76 34.27 -53.73
N ASN A 177 17.87 35.57 -53.98
CA ASN A 177 18.88 36.47 -54.53
C ASN A 177 18.52 37.88 -54.01
#